data_AF-A0A371YJI6-F1
#
_entry.id   AF-A0A371YJI6-F1
#
_cell.length_a   1.000
_cell.length_b   1.000
_cell.length_c   1.000
_cell.angle_alpha   90.00
_cell.angle_beta   90.00
_cell.angle_gamma   90.00
#
_symmetry.space_group_name_H-M   'P 1'
#
loop_
_entity.id
_entity.type
_entity.pdbx_description
1 polymer ?
#
loop_
_entity_poly.entity_id
_entity_poly.type
_entity_poly.pdbx_seq_one_letter_code
_entity_poly.pdbx_strand_id
1 'polypeptide(L)'
;MKEKDYIDQHLQNTCNVIIQHIKNIMLFQDNIKKPWGYHSRFIERLVHPEDELIFKGYSKPVFQNLPVGTIPARKEHIVPMSYLINSLWELMETQSLSDEDLSIILKRNLGIAYISHEEQKKLDSRQYGLKTKMPEGWCLRNGDPLDRLKVTGIELLDEFGQPILSLI
;
A
#
# COMPACT_ATOMS: atom_id res chain seq x y z
N MET A 1 -3.22 15.50 22.30
CA MET A 1 -3.24 14.44 21.27
C MET A 1 -2.19 13.42 21.62
N LYS A 2 -2.49 12.13 21.47
CA LYS A 2 -1.50 11.05 21.60
C LYS A 2 -0.63 11.07 20.33
N GLU A 3 0.59 10.54 20.40
CA GLU A 3 1.51 10.42 19.25
C GLU A 3 0.84 9.83 18.00
N LYS A 4 0.05 8.77 18.20
CA LYS A 4 -0.75 8.13 17.14
C LYS A 4 -1.69 9.11 16.42
N ASP A 5 -2.30 10.05 17.13
CA ASP A 5 -3.21 11.04 16.52
C ASP A 5 -2.44 12.01 15.61
N TYR A 6 -1.21 12.38 16.00
CA TYR A 6 -0.34 13.23 15.18
C TYR A 6 0.15 12.49 13.92
N ILE A 7 0.52 11.21 14.05
CA ILE A 7 0.89 10.37 12.92
C ILE A 7 -0.29 10.23 11.96
N ASP A 8 -1.48 9.93 12.48
CA ASP A 8 -2.69 9.75 11.67
C ASP A 8 -3.08 11.03 10.91
N GLN A 9 -2.96 12.18 11.57
CA GLN A 9 -3.17 13.49 10.94
C GLN A 9 -2.10 13.80 9.90
N HIS A 10 -0.82 13.50 10.18
CA HIS A 10 0.27 13.66 9.23
C HIS A 10 0.02 12.83 7.96
N LEU A 11 -0.34 11.55 8.12
CA LEU A 11 -0.67 10.66 7.00
C LEU A 11 -1.85 11.20 6.18
N GLN A 12 -2.90 11.70 6.83
CA GLN A 12 -4.03 12.30 6.12
C GLN A 12 -3.59 13.51 5.29
N ASN A 13 -2.83 14.43 5.90
CA ASN A 13 -2.32 15.61 5.21
C ASN A 13 -1.41 15.23 4.03
N THR A 14 -0.55 14.23 4.21
CA THR A 14 0.31 13.69 3.16
C THR A 14 -0.50 13.07 2.03
N CYS A 15 -1.57 12.33 2.33
CA CYS A 15 -2.48 11.79 1.31
C CYS A 15 -3.14 12.92 0.51
N ASN A 16 -3.60 13.98 1.16
CA ASN A 16 -4.17 15.15 0.48
C ASN A 16 -3.17 15.77 -0.51
N VAL A 17 -1.89 15.88 -0.12
CA VAL A 17 -0.81 16.37 -1.00
C VAL A 17 -0.58 15.44 -2.18
N ILE A 18 -0.58 14.12 -1.95
CA ILE A 18 -0.42 13.10 -3.00
C ILE A 18 -1.55 13.21 -4.02
N ILE A 19 -2.81 13.28 -3.56
CA ILE A 19 -3.99 13.43 -4.44
C ILE A 19 -3.87 14.70 -5.28
N GLN A 20 -3.52 15.83 -4.66
CA GLN A 20 -3.30 17.07 -5.40
C GLN A 20 -2.15 16.96 -6.41
N HIS A 21 -1.06 16.29 -6.06
CA HIS A 21 0.06 16.10 -6.96
C HIS A 21 -0.31 15.25 -8.19
N ILE A 22 -1.05 14.15 -8.00
CA ILE A 22 -1.54 13.33 -9.11
C ILE A 22 -2.41 14.16 -10.05
N LYS A 23 -3.35 14.96 -9.53
CA LYS A 23 -4.17 15.87 -10.35
C LYS A 23 -3.34 16.89 -11.11
N ASN A 24 -2.29 17.43 -10.50
CA ASN A 24 -1.36 18.34 -11.18
C ASN A 24 -0.62 17.62 -12.32
N ILE A 25 -0.23 16.36 -12.14
CA ILE A 25 0.37 15.57 -13.21
C ILE A 25 -0.65 15.34 -14.33
N MET A 26 -1.89 14.96 -14.02
CA MET A 26 -2.95 14.76 -15.03
C MET A 26 -3.16 16.01 -15.89
N LEU A 27 -3.33 17.17 -15.24
CA LEU A 27 -3.47 18.46 -15.92
C LEU A 27 -2.23 18.81 -16.75
N PHE A 28 -1.04 18.56 -16.21
CA PHE A 28 0.22 18.78 -16.92
C PHE A 28 0.28 17.92 -18.19
N GLN A 29 0.02 16.62 -18.08
CA GLN A 29 0.03 15.68 -19.21
C GLN A 29 -1.01 16.04 -20.26
N ASP A 30 -2.21 16.48 -19.85
CA ASP A 30 -3.24 16.94 -20.79
C ASP A 30 -2.80 18.20 -21.56
N ASN A 31 -2.10 19.13 -20.90
CA ASN A 31 -1.60 20.34 -21.54
C ASN A 31 -0.45 20.08 -22.51
N ILE A 32 0.47 19.17 -22.18
CA ILE A 32 1.66 18.92 -23.01
C ILE A 32 1.52 17.72 -23.96
N LYS A 33 0.44 16.94 -23.83
CA LYS A 33 0.15 15.71 -24.57
C LYS A 33 1.28 14.67 -24.51
N LYS A 34 1.91 14.51 -23.33
CA LYS A 34 2.97 13.53 -23.07
C LYS A 34 2.79 12.86 -21.70
N PRO A 35 3.11 11.57 -21.54
CA PRO A 35 2.92 10.81 -20.30
C PRO A 35 4.08 11.03 -19.30
N TRP A 36 4.30 12.28 -18.89
CA TRP A 36 5.42 12.66 -18.02
C TRP A 36 4.98 12.91 -16.57
N GLY A 37 5.94 12.81 -15.64
CA GLY A 37 5.77 13.31 -14.27
C GLY A 37 5.23 12.32 -13.23
N TYR A 38 5.05 11.04 -13.56
CA TYR A 38 4.60 10.03 -12.59
C TYR A 38 5.66 8.94 -12.37
N HIS A 39 5.78 8.46 -11.13
CA HIS A 39 6.60 7.29 -10.78
C HIS A 39 6.10 6.64 -9.48
N SER A 40 5.87 5.33 -9.47
CA SER A 40 5.13 4.70 -8.37
C SER A 40 5.73 4.88 -6.97
N ARG A 41 7.07 4.97 -6.88
CA ARG A 41 7.77 5.18 -5.60
C ARG A 41 7.68 6.60 -5.02
N PHE A 42 7.08 7.59 -5.69
CA PHE A 42 7.00 8.93 -5.09
C PHE A 42 6.16 8.91 -3.79
N ILE A 43 5.09 8.09 -3.75
CA ILE A 43 4.25 7.92 -2.56
C ILE A 43 5.09 7.37 -1.40
N GLU A 44 5.86 6.30 -1.65
CA GLU A 44 6.77 5.68 -0.67
C GLU A 44 7.72 6.73 -0.05
N ARG A 45 8.23 7.68 -0.85
CA ARG A 45 9.12 8.74 -0.35
C ARG A 45 8.43 9.77 0.53
N LEU A 46 7.13 9.97 0.37
CA LEU A 46 6.37 10.94 1.17
C LEU A 46 5.89 10.36 2.51
N VAL A 47 5.98 9.04 2.68
CA VAL A 47 5.56 8.33 3.91
C VAL A 47 6.74 7.68 4.64
N HIS A 48 7.94 8.26 4.49
CA HIS A 48 9.16 7.83 5.18
C HIS A 48 9.27 8.48 6.59
N PRO A 49 9.72 7.75 7.63
CA PRO A 49 10.07 6.33 7.65
C PRO A 49 8.84 5.41 7.63
N GLU A 50 8.80 4.51 6.66
CA GLU A 50 7.62 3.67 6.40
C GLU A 50 7.35 2.68 7.54
N ASP A 51 8.41 2.25 8.22
CA ASP A 51 8.33 1.35 9.38
C ASP A 51 7.65 2.02 10.59
N GLU A 52 7.68 3.35 10.68
CA GLU A 52 7.02 4.10 11.76
C GLU A 52 5.63 4.57 11.35
N LEU A 53 5.44 4.90 10.07
CA LEU A 53 4.24 5.58 9.59
C LEU A 53 3.19 4.62 9.03
N ILE A 54 3.59 3.57 8.32
CA ILE A 54 2.67 2.69 7.59
C ILE A 54 2.95 1.20 7.78
N PHE A 55 3.74 0.83 8.79
CA PHE A 55 3.96 -0.57 9.13
C PHE A 55 2.68 -1.24 9.63
N LYS A 56 2.43 -2.46 9.16
CA LYS A 56 1.24 -3.24 9.51
C LYS A 56 1.54 -4.57 10.17
N GLY A 57 2.75 -5.12 10.07
CA GLY A 57 3.07 -6.38 10.72
C GLY A 57 4.10 -7.24 10.00
N TYR A 58 4.34 -8.42 10.57
CA TYR A 58 5.25 -9.44 10.06
C TYR A 58 4.46 -10.62 9.55
N SER A 59 4.89 -11.25 8.46
CA SER A 59 4.43 -12.60 8.14
C SER A 59 4.76 -13.55 9.29
N LYS A 60 3.94 -14.57 9.51
CA LYS A 60 4.15 -15.57 10.56
C LYS A 60 5.55 -16.21 10.54
N PRO A 61 6.12 -16.63 9.40
CA PRO A 61 7.48 -17.16 9.38
C PRO A 61 8.52 -16.13 9.82
N VAL A 62 8.39 -14.87 9.42
CA VAL A 62 9.31 -13.80 9.85
C VAL A 62 9.17 -13.53 11.35
N PHE A 63 7.94 -13.38 11.85
CA PHE A 63 7.66 -13.12 13.27
C PHE A 63 8.25 -14.20 14.18
N GLN A 64 8.03 -15.47 13.86
CA GLN A 64 8.52 -16.61 14.64
C GLN A 64 10.04 -16.72 14.68
N ASN A 65 10.74 -16.02 13.78
CA ASN A 65 12.19 -15.97 13.74
C ASN A 65 12.74 -14.65 14.30
N LEU A 66 11.92 -13.74 14.84
CA LEU A 66 12.44 -12.59 15.58
C LEU A 66 12.97 -13.01 16.96
N PRO A 67 14.08 -12.43 17.47
CA PRO A 67 14.98 -11.45 16.83
C PRO A 67 16.07 -12.11 15.95
N VAL A 68 16.09 -13.44 15.89
CA VAL A 68 17.10 -14.26 15.20
C VAL A 68 16.88 -14.23 13.68
N GLY A 69 17.44 -13.23 13.00
CA GLY A 69 17.31 -12.95 11.55
C GLY A 69 17.82 -14.01 10.56
N THR A 70 17.73 -15.29 10.92
CA THR A 70 18.01 -16.46 10.07
C THR A 70 17.13 -16.51 8.83
N ILE A 71 15.92 -15.95 8.88
CA ILE A 71 15.09 -15.72 7.69
C ILE A 71 15.26 -14.26 7.24
N PRO A 72 15.83 -14.02 6.05
CA PRO A 72 15.88 -12.68 5.47
C PRO A 72 14.46 -12.12 5.28
N ALA A 73 14.14 -11.07 6.02
CA ALA A 73 12.88 -10.34 5.88
C ALA A 73 12.94 -9.38 4.69
N ARG A 74 11.82 -9.26 3.96
CA ARG A 74 11.63 -8.35 2.83
C ARG A 74 10.50 -7.39 3.16
N LYS A 75 10.78 -6.09 3.06
CA LYS A 75 9.75 -5.06 3.10
C LYS A 75 8.91 -5.16 1.82
N GLU A 76 7.62 -5.40 1.98
CA GLU A 76 6.66 -5.55 0.89
C GLU A 76 5.48 -4.60 1.12
N HIS A 77 5.06 -3.90 0.06
CA HIS A 77 3.83 -3.11 0.13
C HIS A 77 2.63 -4.05 0.06
N ILE A 78 1.67 -3.89 0.98
CA ILE A 78 0.48 -4.74 1.04
C ILE A 78 -0.36 -4.55 -0.23
N VAL A 79 -0.64 -3.30 -0.62
CA VAL A 79 -1.13 -2.96 -1.95
C VAL A 79 0.06 -2.48 -2.79
N PRO A 80 0.35 -3.09 -3.97
CA PRO A 80 1.47 -2.66 -4.80
C PRO A 80 1.33 -1.18 -5.21
N MET A 81 2.37 -0.37 -5.01
CA MET A 81 2.33 1.07 -5.28
C MET A 81 1.97 1.42 -6.74
N SER A 82 2.41 0.60 -7.71
CA SER A 82 2.01 0.81 -9.11
C SER A 82 0.52 0.56 -9.33
N TYR A 83 -0.05 -0.45 -8.69
CA TYR A 83 -1.49 -0.73 -8.76
C TYR A 83 -2.29 0.39 -8.08
N LEU A 84 -1.85 0.84 -6.90
CA LEU A 84 -2.48 1.90 -6.14
C LEU A 84 -2.57 3.21 -6.94
N ILE A 85 -1.46 3.64 -7.56
CA ILE A 85 -1.44 4.87 -8.36
C ILE A 85 -2.30 4.75 -9.61
N ASN A 86 -2.21 3.63 -10.35
CA ASN A 86 -3.02 3.45 -11.55
C ASN A 86 -4.52 3.45 -11.21
N SER A 87 -4.90 2.77 -10.13
CA SER A 87 -6.30 2.72 -9.68
C SER A 87 -6.81 4.08 -9.19
N LEU A 88 -5.98 4.87 -8.50
CA LEU A 88 -6.32 6.24 -8.13
C LEU A 88 -6.51 7.13 -9.37
N TRP A 89 -5.64 6.97 -10.36
CA TRP A 89 -5.71 7.71 -11.62
C TRP A 89 -7.03 7.41 -12.35
N GLU A 90 -7.39 6.14 -12.48
CA GLU A 90 -8.67 5.71 -13.06
C GLU A 90 -9.86 6.31 -12.29
N LEU A 91 -9.84 6.29 -10.95
CA LEU A 91 -10.90 6.91 -10.14
C LEU A 91 -11.00 8.42 -10.39
N MET A 92 -9.87 9.13 -10.50
CA MET A 92 -9.85 10.57 -10.80
C MET A 92 -10.40 10.89 -12.20
N GLU A 93 -10.12 10.05 -13.19
CA GLU A 93 -10.65 10.21 -14.55
C GLU A 93 -12.18 10.08 -14.60
N THR A 94 -12.77 9.22 -13.75
CA THR A 94 -14.24 9.12 -13.66
C THR A 94 -14.91 10.33 -12.99
N GLN A 95 -14.16 11.20 -12.30
CA GLN A 95 -14.66 12.37 -11.56
C GLN A 95 -15.83 12.08 -10.59
N SER A 96 -15.91 10.84 -10.10
CA SER A 96 -17.03 10.37 -9.28
C SER A 96 -16.82 10.51 -7.77
N LEU A 97 -15.64 10.97 -7.35
CA LEU A 97 -15.22 11.05 -5.95
C LEU A 97 -14.63 12.43 -5.64
N SER A 98 -14.79 12.88 -4.41
CA SER A 98 -14.12 14.08 -3.92
C SER A 98 -12.64 13.81 -3.64
N ASP A 99 -11.82 14.87 -3.60
CA ASP A 99 -10.40 14.75 -3.22
C ASP A 99 -10.23 14.19 -1.80
N GLU A 100 -11.18 14.48 -0.91
CA GLU A 100 -11.22 13.95 0.45
C GLU A 100 -11.45 12.44 0.43
N ASP A 101 -12.44 11.95 -0.33
CA ASP A 101 -12.71 10.52 -0.47
C ASP A 101 -11.50 9.78 -1.06
N LEU A 102 -10.86 10.35 -2.07
CA LEU A 102 -9.66 9.80 -2.68
C LEU A 102 -8.49 9.72 -1.68
N SER A 103 -8.36 10.72 -0.80
CA SER A 103 -7.32 10.75 0.23
C SER A 103 -7.56 9.71 1.31
N ILE A 104 -8.82 9.53 1.73
CA ILE A 104 -9.23 8.46 2.66
C ILE A 104 -8.98 7.08 2.05
N ILE A 105 -9.34 6.88 0.79
CA ILE A 105 -9.10 5.64 0.04
C ILE A 105 -7.59 5.36 -0.05
N LEU A 106 -6.77 6.36 -0.41
CA LEU A 106 -5.32 6.23 -0.45
C LEU A 106 -4.78 5.81 0.92
N LYS A 107 -5.09 6.57 1.97
CA LYS A 107 -4.61 6.32 3.35
C LYS A 107 -4.91 4.91 3.83
N ARG A 108 -6.13 4.42 3.59
CA ARG A 108 -6.56 3.06 3.95
C ARG A 108 -5.72 1.97 3.28
N ASN A 109 -5.29 2.20 2.04
CA ASN A 109 -4.56 1.23 1.23
C ASN A 109 -3.03 1.34 1.39
N LEU A 110 -2.53 2.33 2.16
CA LEU A 110 -1.13 2.41 2.54
C LEU A 110 -0.80 1.39 3.63
N GLY A 111 0.22 0.58 3.36
CA GLY A 111 0.71 -0.39 4.32
C GLY A 111 1.92 -1.14 3.81
N ILE A 112 2.89 -1.35 4.69
CA ILE A 112 3.99 -2.28 4.46
C ILE A 112 3.94 -3.42 5.48
N ALA A 113 4.45 -4.57 5.06
CA ALA A 113 4.68 -5.73 5.90
C ALA A 113 6.07 -6.31 5.63
N TYR A 114 6.61 -7.03 6.61
CA TYR A 114 7.82 -7.82 6.42
C TYR A 114 7.46 -9.28 6.15
N ILE A 115 7.74 -9.73 4.93
CA ILE A 115 7.51 -11.12 4.49
C ILE A 115 8.83 -11.84 4.24
N SER A 116 8.81 -13.17 4.22
CA SER A 116 9.97 -13.95 3.84
C SER A 116 10.25 -13.87 2.32
N HIS A 117 11.47 -14.21 1.92
CA HIS A 117 11.85 -14.30 0.51
C HIS A 117 11.00 -15.31 -0.29
N GLU A 118 10.61 -16.42 0.31
CA GLU A 118 9.79 -17.44 -0.36
C GLU A 118 8.33 -16.98 -0.51
N GLU A 119 7.80 -16.22 0.45
CA GLU A 119 6.48 -15.59 0.34
C GLU A 119 6.45 -14.51 -0.75
N GLN A 120 7.51 -13.69 -0.87
CA GLN A 120 7.64 -12.74 -1.97
C GLN A 120 7.68 -13.46 -3.32
N LYS A 121 8.47 -14.53 -3.46
CA LYS A 121 8.48 -15.35 -4.69
C LYS A 121 7.11 -15.93 -5.00
N LYS A 122 6.34 -16.33 -3.98
CA LYS A 122 5.00 -16.87 -4.15
C LYS A 122 4.06 -15.81 -4.75
N LEU A 123 4.07 -14.59 -4.21
CA LEU A 123 3.33 -13.45 -4.77
C LEU A 123 3.72 -13.18 -6.23
N ASP A 124 5.02 -13.21 -6.53
CA ASP A 124 5.59 -12.92 -7.84
C ASP A 124 5.43 -14.07 -8.85
N SER A 125 5.09 -15.28 -8.38
CA SER A 125 5.00 -16.48 -9.20
C SER A 125 3.94 -16.36 -10.28
N ARG A 126 4.09 -17.11 -11.38
CA ARG A 126 3.06 -17.16 -12.44
C ARG A 126 1.72 -17.69 -11.95
N GLN A 127 1.71 -18.48 -10.87
CA GLN A 127 0.49 -19.04 -10.30
C GLN A 127 -0.41 -17.94 -9.72
N TYR A 128 0.17 -16.95 -9.04
CA TYR A 128 -0.59 -15.87 -8.40
C TYR A 128 -0.52 -14.57 -9.21
N GLY A 129 0.65 -14.20 -9.72
CA GLY A 129 0.84 -13.03 -10.57
C GLY A 129 0.57 -11.70 -9.86
N LEU A 130 0.75 -11.65 -8.53
CA LEU A 130 0.33 -10.54 -7.67
C LEU A 130 1.46 -9.54 -7.38
N LYS A 131 2.62 -9.64 -8.04
CA LYS A 131 3.73 -8.68 -7.91
C LYS A 131 3.28 -7.22 -8.00
N THR A 132 2.43 -6.92 -8.97
CA THR A 132 1.97 -5.56 -9.31
C THR A 132 0.46 -5.47 -9.40
N LYS A 133 -0.27 -6.43 -8.82
CA LYS A 133 -1.72 -6.57 -8.96
C LYS A 133 -2.36 -6.97 -7.64
N MET A 134 -3.65 -6.67 -7.52
CA MET A 134 -4.54 -7.22 -6.50
C MET A 134 -5.29 -8.45 -7.05
N PRO A 135 -5.90 -9.28 -6.19
CA PRO A 135 -6.72 -10.41 -6.62
C PRO A 135 -7.86 -9.99 -7.55
N GLU A 136 -8.36 -10.93 -8.36
CA GLU A 136 -9.50 -10.69 -9.25
C GLU A 136 -10.74 -10.26 -8.45
N GLY A 137 -11.48 -9.27 -8.99
CA GLY A 137 -12.67 -8.71 -8.34
C GLY A 137 -12.37 -7.74 -7.19
N TRP A 138 -11.12 -7.61 -6.76
CA TRP A 138 -10.73 -6.62 -5.76
C TRP A 138 -10.84 -5.19 -6.31
N CYS A 139 -11.33 -4.25 -5.49
CA CYS A 139 -11.42 -2.85 -5.88
C CYS A 139 -10.88 -1.92 -4.78
N LEU A 140 -10.25 -0.81 -5.20
CA LEU A 140 -9.53 0.09 -4.31
C LEU A 140 -10.40 0.71 -3.20
N ARG A 141 -11.68 0.94 -3.50
CA ARG A 141 -12.62 1.59 -2.56
C ARG A 141 -12.98 0.69 -1.38
N ASN A 142 -13.24 -0.59 -1.63
CA ASN A 142 -13.93 -1.47 -0.68
C ASN A 142 -13.15 -2.74 -0.34
N GLY A 143 -12.22 -3.17 -1.19
CA GLY A 143 -11.42 -4.37 -0.97
C GLY A 143 -10.51 -4.24 0.24
N ASP A 144 -10.27 -5.35 0.93
CA ASP A 144 -9.34 -5.37 2.06
C ASP A 144 -7.91 -5.39 1.52
N PRO A 145 -7.05 -4.43 1.90
CA PRO A 145 -5.63 -4.46 1.51
C PRO A 145 -4.97 -5.83 1.73
N LEU A 146 -5.35 -6.56 2.78
CA LEU A 146 -4.78 -7.87 3.09
C LEU A 146 -5.14 -8.99 2.12
N ASP A 147 -6.15 -8.82 1.26
CA ASP A 147 -6.63 -9.88 0.37
C ASP A 147 -5.52 -10.41 -0.55
N ARG A 148 -4.58 -9.55 -0.94
CA ARG A 148 -3.40 -9.95 -1.73
C ARG A 148 -2.52 -10.97 -1.00
N LEU A 149 -2.32 -10.78 0.31
CA LEU A 149 -1.53 -11.71 1.13
C LEU A 149 -2.34 -12.98 1.43
N LYS A 150 -3.61 -12.82 1.81
CA LYS A 150 -4.53 -13.92 2.16
C LYS A 150 -4.69 -14.94 1.04
N VAL A 151 -4.87 -14.50 -0.21
CA VAL A 151 -5.05 -15.44 -1.34
C VAL A 151 -3.81 -16.32 -1.58
N THR A 152 -2.63 -15.85 -1.14
CA THR A 152 -1.38 -16.62 -1.18
C THR A 152 -1.10 -17.40 0.11
N GLY A 153 -1.99 -17.35 1.09
CA GLY A 153 -1.82 -18.02 2.38
C GLY A 153 -0.76 -17.40 3.29
N ILE A 154 -0.43 -16.11 3.08
CA ILE A 154 0.46 -15.36 3.98
C ILE A 154 -0.37 -14.83 5.14
N GLU A 155 -0.06 -15.28 6.35
CA GLU A 155 -0.68 -14.82 7.60
C GLU A 155 0.15 -13.67 8.19
N LEU A 156 -0.49 -12.52 8.40
CA LEU A 156 0.15 -11.34 9.00
C LEU A 156 -0.11 -11.31 10.50
N LEU A 157 0.93 -11.06 11.29
CA LEU A 157 0.90 -10.91 12.73
C LEU A 157 1.33 -9.49 13.12
N ASP A 158 0.72 -8.94 14.16
CA ASP A 158 1.15 -7.68 14.76
C ASP A 158 2.45 -7.84 15.58
N GLU A 159 2.90 -6.75 16.20
CA GLU A 159 4.10 -6.74 17.05
C GLU A 159 4.00 -7.64 18.29
N PHE A 160 2.80 -8.07 18.65
CA PHE A 160 2.51 -8.97 19.78
C PHE A 160 2.20 -10.41 19.33
N GLY A 161 2.33 -10.70 18.04
CA GLY A 161 2.07 -12.02 17.46
C GLY A 161 0.59 -12.34 17.28
N GLN A 162 -0.30 -11.35 17.38
CA GLN A 162 -1.73 -11.55 17.15
C GLN A 162 -2.04 -11.52 15.65
N PRO A 163 -2.90 -12.43 15.15
CA PRO A 163 -3.30 -12.44 13.74
C PRO A 163 -4.05 -11.17 13.34
N ILE A 164 -3.63 -10.58 12.21
CA ILE A 164 -4.30 -9.43 11.59
C ILE A 164 -5.22 -9.97 10.50
N LEU A 165 -6.52 -9.90 10.76
CA LEU A 165 -7.54 -10.47 9.88
C LEU A 165 -8.11 -9.47 8.87
N SER A 166 -7.98 -8.17 9.12
CA SER A 166 -8.48 -7.08 8.26
C SER A 166 -7.64 -5.81 8.48
N LEU A 167 -7.47 -5.00 7.43
CA LEU A 167 -6.99 -3.60 7.55
C LEU A 167 -8.09 -2.55 7.34
N ILE A 168 -9.34 -3.01 7.26
CA ILE A 168 -10.57 -2.22 7.25
C ILE A 168 -11.20 -2.26 8.63
#